data_AF-A0A2L0QW22-F1
#
_entry.id   AF-A0A2L0QW22-F1
#
_cell.length_a   1.000
_cell.length_b   1.000
_cell.length_c   1.000
_cell.angle_alpha   90.00
_cell.angle_beta   90.00
_cell.angle_gamma   90.00
#
_symmetry.space_group_name_H-M   'P 1'
#
loop_
_entity.id
_entity.type
_entity.pdbx_description
1 polymer ?
#
loop_
_entity_poly.entity_id
_entity_poly.type
_entity_poly.pdbx_seq_one_letter_code
_entity_poly.pdbx_strand_id
1 'polypeptide(L)'
;MKLNPLQNAAGDALGAGYEFGAPLPEGADVTMKGGGPFGFAPAEWTDDTSMAILIAEALLESASDGGSSSPAALTAVVRAWSSWAAEAKDVGAQTSSVIAAARRLAAAAGREVEAADFTAAAADFHTRTGRSAGNGSLMRTAPLALAYLDREPSELMAAAAELSDLTHADPDAQEACGLWCVAIRYAVITGQLDVRAGLSLLPADRASVWLGRIETAERSRPRDFTRNGWVVEAFQGAWSAIHHAGLSVAGPAHLRAALEEAVRGGRDTDTVAAIAGGLLGAACGYTAVPFEWRQRLHGWPGMHARDLMVLGMELGGGEGQRLGSWPRAKRHDYSMWSRTDSLVRHPHDDGVWLGGVGSLQRVAELGIDAVVSLCRLGTLDVPDVALENHATFWVVDSSVEGDNAHAAYVLGEAAAAVERYRAEGKTVLLHCVRAESRTPTVAALYGARVAGISPLEALQELQRVLPGARPNPFFMQVLAEAETITDTAAGGATRAGAQ
;
A
#
# COMPACT_ATOMS: atom_id res chain seq x y z
N MET A 1 -12.86 0.00 -6.09
CA MET A 1 -12.14 0.34 -4.84
C MET A 1 -10.65 0.49 -5.11
N LYS A 2 -10.27 1.50 -5.93
CA LYS A 2 -8.90 1.65 -6.47
C LYS A 2 -8.02 2.63 -5.68
N LEU A 3 -8.56 3.23 -4.61
CA LEU A 3 -7.92 4.33 -3.88
C LEU A 3 -7.10 3.81 -2.71
N ASN A 4 -5.80 3.49 -2.91
CA ASN A 4 -4.83 3.53 -1.81
C ASN A 4 -3.35 3.50 -2.27
N PRO A 5 -2.69 4.66 -2.46
CA PRO A 5 -1.26 4.79 -2.72
C PRO A 5 -0.38 4.86 -1.45
N LEU A 6 -0.93 4.68 -0.24
CA LEU A 6 -0.11 4.49 0.97
C LEU A 6 0.53 3.09 1.05
N GLN A 7 0.78 2.49 -0.12
CA GLN A 7 1.51 1.23 -0.27
C GLN A 7 3.02 1.45 -0.36
N ASN A 8 3.48 2.70 -0.30
CA ASN A 8 4.87 3.04 -0.02
C ASN A 8 5.38 2.32 1.23
N ALA A 9 4.54 2.14 2.26
CA ALA A 9 4.88 1.41 3.48
C ALA A 9 5.32 -0.04 3.25
N ALA A 10 4.76 -0.72 2.25
CA ALA A 10 5.19 -2.06 1.90
C ALA A 10 6.59 -2.07 1.27
N GLY A 11 6.90 -1.07 0.44
CA GLY A 11 8.23 -0.90 -0.15
C GLY A 11 9.27 -0.50 0.90
N ASP A 12 8.94 0.52 1.70
CA ASP A 12 9.72 1.02 2.83
C ASP A 12 10.15 -0.13 3.77
N ALA A 13 9.18 -0.83 4.37
CA ALA A 13 9.48 -1.92 5.30
C ALA A 13 10.19 -3.14 4.66
N LEU A 14 10.04 -3.35 3.35
CA LEU A 14 10.76 -4.38 2.62
C LEU A 14 12.24 -3.98 2.41
N GLY A 15 12.49 -2.69 2.16
CA GLY A 15 13.82 -2.13 1.92
C GLY A 15 14.63 -1.83 3.18
N ALA A 16 13.99 -1.50 4.32
CA ALA A 16 14.65 -1.04 5.54
C ALA A 16 15.81 -1.92 6.02
N GLY A 17 15.67 -3.25 5.89
CA GLY A 17 16.72 -4.20 6.32
C GLY A 17 17.95 -4.28 5.43
N TYR A 18 17.90 -3.66 4.24
CA TYR A 18 18.93 -3.75 3.20
C TYR A 18 19.64 -2.41 2.96
N GLU A 19 19.21 -1.37 3.66
CA GLU A 19 19.70 -0.01 3.54
C GLU A 19 21.23 0.06 3.71
N PHE A 20 21.86 0.90 2.89
CA PHE A 20 23.31 1.09 2.73
C PHE A 20 24.12 -0.14 2.30
N GLY A 21 23.45 -1.25 1.97
CA GLY A 21 24.07 -2.45 1.43
C GLY A 21 24.52 -2.30 -0.03
N ALA A 22 25.38 -3.22 -0.47
CA ALA A 22 25.64 -3.40 -1.90
C ALA A 22 24.40 -4.01 -2.59
N PRO A 23 24.28 -3.90 -3.93
CA PRO A 23 23.25 -4.62 -4.69
C PRO A 23 23.23 -6.11 -4.33
N LEU A 24 22.03 -6.68 -4.23
CA LEU A 24 21.89 -8.08 -3.85
C LEU A 24 22.35 -9.02 -4.99
N PRO A 25 22.96 -10.18 -4.66
CA PRO A 25 23.20 -11.23 -5.64
C PRO A 25 21.91 -11.66 -6.33
N GLU A 26 22.05 -12.12 -7.58
CA GLU A 26 20.94 -12.71 -8.32
C GLU A 26 20.41 -13.94 -7.58
N GLY A 27 19.09 -14.05 -7.48
CA GLY A 27 18.41 -15.14 -6.77
C GLY A 27 18.40 -15.04 -5.24
N ALA A 28 18.98 -14.01 -4.61
CA ALA A 28 18.88 -13.83 -3.16
C ALA A 28 17.43 -13.56 -2.71
N ASP A 29 16.97 -14.14 -1.61
CA ASP A 29 15.61 -13.87 -1.14
C ASP A 29 15.46 -12.45 -0.58
N VAL A 30 14.38 -11.77 -0.97
CA VAL A 30 13.98 -10.46 -0.45
C VAL A 30 12.81 -10.64 0.50
N THR A 31 12.99 -10.23 1.76
CA THR A 31 11.97 -10.39 2.81
C THR A 31 11.94 -9.17 3.71
N MET A 32 10.81 -8.93 4.40
CA MET A 32 10.69 -7.90 5.44
C MET A 32 11.42 -8.34 6.72
N LYS A 33 12.76 -8.41 6.64
CA LYS A 33 13.63 -8.93 7.70
C LYS A 33 13.91 -7.94 8.82
N GLY A 34 13.64 -6.64 8.61
CA GLY A 34 14.05 -5.58 9.55
C GLY A 34 15.58 -5.48 9.67
N GLY A 35 16.05 -4.94 10.79
CA GLY A 35 17.46 -4.64 11.02
C GLY A 35 17.83 -3.29 10.44
N GLY A 36 18.82 -3.27 9.55
CA GLY A 36 19.40 -2.03 9.05
C GLY A 36 20.19 -1.26 10.12
N PRO A 37 20.71 -0.07 9.78
CA PRO A 37 21.54 0.74 10.69
C PRO A 37 20.79 1.22 11.94
N PHE A 38 19.47 1.35 11.87
CA PHE A 38 18.63 1.87 12.96
C PHE A 38 17.89 0.78 13.76
N GLY A 39 18.08 -0.50 13.42
CA GLY A 39 17.53 -1.62 14.19
C GLY A 39 16.01 -1.73 14.12
N PHE A 40 15.42 -1.53 12.94
CA PHE A 40 13.99 -1.69 12.70
C PHE A 40 13.52 -3.14 12.94
N ALA A 41 12.32 -3.32 13.46
CA ALA A 41 11.72 -4.63 13.59
C ALA A 41 11.36 -5.21 12.20
N PRO A 42 11.22 -6.54 12.06
CA PRO A 42 10.75 -7.13 10.81
C PRO A 42 9.38 -6.56 10.38
N ALA A 43 9.30 -6.03 9.16
CA ALA A 43 8.12 -5.34 8.62
C ALA A 43 7.77 -4.01 9.30
N GLU A 44 8.72 -3.41 10.03
CA GLU A 44 8.62 -2.03 10.51
C GLU A 44 9.01 -1.06 9.38
N TRP A 45 8.17 -0.05 9.12
CA TRP A 45 8.48 1.04 8.20
C TRP A 45 9.30 2.17 8.86
N THR A 46 9.94 2.99 8.04
CA THR A 46 10.95 3.99 8.45
C THR A 46 10.39 5.43 8.36
N ASP A 47 11.24 6.43 8.14
CA ASP A 47 10.84 7.82 8.03
C ASP A 47 10.04 8.12 6.75
N ASP A 48 10.24 7.40 5.64
CA ASP A 48 9.45 7.53 4.42
C ASP A 48 7.94 7.51 4.71
N THR A 49 7.50 6.43 5.38
CA THR A 49 6.10 6.23 5.72
C THR A 49 5.67 7.13 6.87
N SER A 50 6.51 7.28 7.90
CA SER A 50 6.19 8.11 9.07
C SER A 50 5.92 9.56 8.69
N MET A 51 6.76 10.14 7.82
CA MET A 51 6.59 11.52 7.35
C MET A 51 5.40 11.64 6.38
N ALA A 52 5.10 10.61 5.58
CA ALA A 52 3.91 10.58 4.72
C ALA A 52 2.60 10.54 5.52
N ILE A 53 2.54 9.78 6.62
CA ILE A 53 1.39 9.74 7.54
C ILE A 53 1.07 11.16 8.04
N LEU A 54 2.08 11.91 8.46
CA LEU A 54 1.90 13.26 8.98
C LEU A 54 1.39 14.26 7.94
N ILE A 55 1.78 14.09 6.67
CA ILE A 55 1.18 14.84 5.56
C ILE A 55 -0.29 14.44 5.40
N ALA A 56 -0.59 13.15 5.39
CA ALA A 56 -1.95 12.64 5.24
C ALA A 56 -2.89 13.19 6.32
N GLU A 57 -2.48 13.15 7.58
CA GLU A 57 -3.27 13.64 8.71
C GLU A 57 -3.50 15.16 8.61
N ALA A 58 -2.46 15.95 8.35
CA ALA A 58 -2.59 17.39 8.20
C ALA A 58 -3.50 17.81 7.03
N LEU A 59 -3.44 17.08 5.91
CA LEU A 59 -4.32 17.30 4.76
C LEU A 59 -5.79 17.00 5.10
N LEU A 60 -6.05 15.93 5.86
CA LEU A 60 -7.41 15.56 6.30
C LEU A 60 -7.99 16.56 7.29
N GLU A 61 -7.17 17.07 8.21
CA GLU A 61 -7.58 18.13 9.14
C GLU A 61 -7.90 19.43 8.37
N SER A 62 -7.04 19.82 7.43
CA SER A 62 -7.18 21.07 6.66
C SER A 62 -8.28 21.05 5.61
N ALA A 63 -8.63 19.87 5.07
CA ALA A 63 -9.76 19.70 4.16
C ALA A 63 -11.10 20.08 4.83
N SER A 64 -11.19 19.96 6.16
CA SER A 64 -12.36 20.38 6.93
C SER A 64 -12.53 21.90 7.01
N ASP A 65 -11.44 22.66 6.75
CA ASP A 65 -11.35 24.11 6.96
C ASP A 65 -11.08 24.94 5.68
N GLY A 66 -11.15 24.34 4.48
CA GLY A 66 -11.23 25.08 3.21
C GLY A 66 -10.01 25.04 2.27
N GLY A 67 -9.08 24.10 2.40
CA GLY A 67 -8.12 23.79 1.33
C GLY A 67 -6.83 23.05 1.73
N SER A 68 -6.38 22.13 0.87
CA SER A 68 -5.22 21.23 1.05
C SER A 68 -3.83 21.87 0.89
N SER A 69 -3.73 23.04 0.25
CA SER A 69 -2.48 23.81 0.05
C SER A 69 -2.38 25.06 0.95
N SER A 70 -3.21 25.19 1.98
CA SER A 70 -3.19 26.41 2.79
C SER A 70 -1.88 26.55 3.58
N PRO A 71 -1.38 27.78 3.82
CA PRO A 71 -0.23 27.99 4.72
C PRO A 71 -0.42 27.38 6.12
N ALA A 72 -1.68 27.26 6.57
CA ALA A 72 -2.04 26.58 7.80
C ALA A 72 -1.80 25.06 7.72
N ALA A 73 -2.18 24.41 6.62
CA ALA A 73 -1.92 23.00 6.37
C ALA A 73 -0.41 22.69 6.38
N LEU A 74 0.38 23.47 5.64
CA LEU A 74 1.85 23.32 5.62
C LEU A 74 2.47 23.59 7.00
N THR A 75 1.91 24.53 7.75
CA THR A 75 2.34 24.81 9.13
C THR A 75 2.04 23.63 10.07
N ALA A 76 0.87 22.99 9.93
CA ALA A 76 0.53 21.78 10.69
C ALA A 76 1.52 20.65 10.38
N VAL A 77 1.84 20.43 9.10
CA VAL A 77 2.84 19.44 8.65
C VAL A 77 4.19 19.66 9.33
N VAL A 78 4.76 20.88 9.26
CA VAL A 78 6.11 21.12 9.80
C VAL A 78 6.17 21.05 11.32
N ARG A 79 5.07 21.38 12.02
CA ARG A 79 4.96 21.20 13.47
C ARG A 79 4.91 19.72 13.83
N ALA A 80 4.14 18.93 13.09
CA ALA A 80 4.04 17.49 13.28
C ALA A 80 5.40 16.80 13.03
N TRP A 81 6.09 17.14 11.93
CA TRP A 81 7.44 16.64 11.67
C TRP A 81 8.44 17.05 12.74
N SER A 82 8.37 18.30 13.21
CA SER A 82 9.21 18.73 14.31
C SER A 82 8.99 17.86 15.55
N SER A 83 7.73 17.61 15.92
CA SER A 83 7.40 16.77 17.07
C SER A 83 7.92 15.33 16.89
N TRP A 84 7.60 14.70 15.76
CA TRP A 84 8.04 13.35 15.40
C TRP A 84 9.56 13.19 15.42
N ALA A 85 10.29 14.14 14.83
CA ALA A 85 11.75 14.09 14.74
C ALA A 85 12.46 14.13 16.10
N ALA A 86 11.78 14.47 17.19
CA ALA A 86 12.37 14.42 18.53
C ALA A 86 12.54 12.97 19.06
N GLU A 87 11.76 12.03 18.55
CA GLU A 87 11.69 10.64 19.04
C GLU A 87 11.90 9.60 17.92
N ALA A 88 12.04 10.05 16.67
CA ALA A 88 12.22 9.18 15.51
C ALA A 88 13.54 8.40 15.57
N LYS A 89 13.50 7.14 15.10
CA LYS A 89 14.68 6.27 14.97
C LYS A 89 15.63 6.75 13.87
N ASP A 90 15.06 7.31 12.81
CA ASP A 90 15.79 7.89 11.70
C ASP A 90 15.15 9.20 11.25
N VAL A 91 16.01 10.14 10.85
CA VAL A 91 15.67 11.40 10.20
C VAL A 91 16.85 11.76 9.30
N GLY A 92 16.61 11.83 7.98
CA GLY A 92 17.64 12.22 7.03
C GLY A 92 18.40 13.50 7.41
N ALA A 93 19.73 13.52 7.17
CA ALA A 93 20.63 14.57 7.68
C ALA A 93 20.25 16.00 7.24
N GLN A 94 19.80 16.17 5.99
CA GLN A 94 19.30 17.45 5.49
C GLN A 94 18.02 17.86 6.21
N THR A 95 17.03 16.96 6.31
CA THR A 95 15.77 17.20 7.02
C THR A 95 16.02 17.60 8.48
N SER A 96 16.88 16.87 9.19
CA SER A 96 17.27 17.19 10.57
C SER A 96 17.92 18.57 10.70
N SER A 97 18.82 18.92 9.77
CA SER A 97 19.48 20.23 9.73
C SER A 97 18.49 21.38 9.53
N VAL A 98 17.53 21.21 8.61
CA VAL A 98 16.48 22.19 8.34
C VAL A 98 15.54 22.34 9.53
N ILE A 99 15.07 21.24 10.13
CA ILE A 99 14.23 21.28 11.34
C ILE A 99 14.93 22.06 12.46
N ALA A 100 16.21 21.78 12.71
CA ALA A 100 16.98 22.46 13.75
C ALA A 100 17.14 23.97 13.45
N ALA A 101 17.36 24.35 12.19
CA ALA A 101 17.47 25.75 11.79
C ALA A 101 16.13 26.49 11.87
N ALA A 102 15.03 25.89 11.40
CA ALA A 102 13.69 26.45 11.47
C ALA A 102 13.26 26.69 12.93
N ARG A 103 13.52 25.74 13.82
CA ARG A 103 13.30 25.90 15.28
C ARG A 103 14.07 27.08 15.86
N ARG A 104 15.32 27.31 15.44
CA ARG A 104 16.10 28.47 15.90
C ARG A 104 15.51 29.79 15.40
N LEU A 105 15.04 29.85 14.16
CA LEU A 105 14.36 31.02 13.60
C LEU A 105 13.09 31.35 14.37
N ALA A 106 12.23 30.34 14.60
CA ALA A 106 10.99 30.50 15.36
C ALA A 106 11.26 30.92 16.83
N ALA A 107 12.23 30.30 17.49
CA ALA A 107 12.62 30.64 18.85
C ALA A 107 13.16 32.08 18.96
N ALA A 108 13.98 32.53 17.99
CA ALA A 108 14.45 33.91 17.94
C ALA A 108 13.31 34.92 17.74
N ALA A 109 12.24 34.51 17.08
CA ALA A 109 11.01 35.30 16.91
C ALA A 109 10.02 35.16 18.10
N GLY A 110 10.32 34.34 19.11
CA GLY A 110 9.45 34.15 20.29
C GLY A 110 8.12 33.46 19.99
N ARG A 111 8.05 32.62 18.95
CA ARG A 111 6.84 31.92 18.51
C ARG A 111 7.11 30.45 18.18
N GLU A 112 6.04 29.68 17.98
CA GLU A 112 6.13 28.33 17.43
C GLU A 112 6.58 28.35 15.96
N VAL A 113 7.06 27.20 15.49
CA VAL A 113 7.52 27.06 14.11
C VAL A 113 6.36 27.13 13.12
N GLU A 114 6.62 27.79 12.01
CA GLU A 114 5.69 27.96 10.88
C GLU A 114 6.35 27.46 9.59
N ALA A 115 5.54 27.20 8.56
CA ALA A 115 6.05 26.74 7.25
C ALA A 115 7.13 27.67 6.68
N ALA A 116 6.99 28.98 6.86
CA ALA A 116 7.94 29.98 6.39
C ALA A 116 9.34 29.83 7.02
N ASP A 117 9.44 29.36 8.28
CA ASP A 117 10.75 29.12 8.92
C ASP A 117 11.47 27.95 8.28
N PHE A 118 10.72 26.91 7.90
CA PHE A 118 11.22 25.72 7.20
C PHE A 118 11.73 26.09 5.81
N THR A 119 10.91 26.79 5.01
CA THR A 119 11.32 27.29 3.69
C THR A 119 12.56 28.18 3.77
N ALA A 120 12.61 29.13 4.72
CA ALA A 120 13.78 29.99 4.90
C ALA A 120 15.05 29.19 5.28
N ALA A 121 14.91 28.21 6.19
CA ALA A 121 16.00 27.33 6.59
C ALA A 121 16.49 26.43 5.44
N ALA A 122 15.56 25.89 4.63
CA ALA A 122 15.89 25.07 3.47
C ALA A 122 16.60 25.89 2.38
N ALA A 123 16.14 27.12 2.11
CA ALA A 123 16.77 28.03 1.16
C ALA A 123 18.19 28.44 1.58
N ASP A 124 18.39 28.74 2.88
CA ASP A 124 19.73 28.98 3.43
C ASP A 124 20.63 27.75 3.31
N PHE A 125 20.11 26.56 3.64
CA PHE A 125 20.85 25.31 3.50
C PHE A 125 21.27 25.06 2.04
N HIS A 126 20.37 25.24 1.08
CA HIS A 126 20.67 25.13 -0.36
C HIS A 126 21.76 26.12 -0.77
N THR A 127 21.61 27.39 -0.42
CA THR A 127 22.57 28.47 -0.76
C THR A 127 23.97 28.18 -0.22
N ARG A 128 24.08 27.67 1.01
CA ARG A 128 25.38 27.39 1.64
C ARG A 128 26.05 26.14 1.12
N THR A 129 25.29 25.10 0.78
CA THR A 129 25.84 23.77 0.50
C THR A 129 25.88 23.42 -0.98
N GLY A 130 24.95 23.96 -1.77
CA GLY A 130 24.68 23.52 -3.14
C GLY A 130 24.29 22.04 -3.24
N ARG A 131 23.95 21.39 -2.12
CA ARG A 131 23.71 19.94 -2.00
C ARG A 131 22.42 19.71 -1.21
N SER A 132 21.29 20.11 -1.78
CA SER A 132 19.98 19.97 -1.15
C SER A 132 18.98 19.11 -1.94
N ALA A 133 19.48 18.36 -2.92
CA ALA A 133 18.70 17.47 -3.79
C ALA A 133 18.55 16.04 -3.23
N GLY A 134 18.54 15.88 -1.90
CA GLY A 134 18.22 14.58 -1.29
C GLY A 134 16.83 14.08 -1.69
N ASN A 135 16.64 12.76 -1.66
CA ASN A 135 15.35 12.11 -1.95
C ASN A 135 14.29 12.28 -0.85
N GLY A 136 14.67 12.80 0.33
CA GLY A 136 13.82 12.91 1.53
C GLY A 136 12.55 13.75 1.38
N SER A 137 12.41 14.55 0.33
CA SER A 137 11.13 15.19 -0.01
C SER A 137 10.23 14.30 -0.87
N LEU A 138 10.79 13.57 -1.85
CA LEU A 138 10.04 12.74 -2.81
C LEU A 138 9.36 11.55 -2.15
N MET A 139 10.07 10.87 -1.24
CA MET A 139 9.62 9.60 -0.66
C MET A 139 8.29 9.67 0.12
N ARG A 140 7.91 10.87 0.54
CA ARG A 140 6.76 11.14 1.42
C ARG A 140 5.59 11.86 0.75
N THR A 141 5.64 12.14 -0.57
CA THR A 141 4.62 12.98 -1.24
C THR A 141 3.36 12.25 -1.73
N ALA A 142 3.35 10.91 -1.72
CA ALA A 142 2.20 10.11 -2.19
C ALA A 142 0.81 10.53 -1.63
N PRO A 143 0.66 10.90 -0.34
CA PRO A 143 -0.62 11.38 0.19
C PRO A 143 -1.19 12.59 -0.54
N LEU A 144 -0.34 13.47 -1.07
CA LEU A 144 -0.76 14.68 -1.76
C LEU A 144 -1.50 14.35 -3.05
N ALA A 145 -1.06 13.31 -3.79
CA ALA A 145 -1.74 12.88 -5.01
C ALA A 145 -3.18 12.43 -4.75
N LEU A 146 -3.48 11.89 -3.56
CA LEU A 146 -4.84 11.52 -3.16
C LEU A 146 -5.73 12.72 -2.83
N ALA A 147 -5.16 13.72 -2.15
CA ALA A 147 -5.91 14.91 -1.78
C ALA A 147 -6.24 15.81 -3.00
N TYR A 148 -5.70 15.49 -4.18
CA TYR A 148 -5.84 16.29 -5.41
C TYR A 148 -6.45 15.48 -6.57
N LEU A 149 -7.16 14.38 -6.29
CA LEU A 149 -7.78 13.56 -7.34
C LEU A 149 -8.81 14.35 -8.18
N ASP A 150 -9.51 15.30 -7.56
CA ASP A 150 -10.52 16.16 -8.18
C ASP A 150 -9.97 17.51 -8.68
N ARG A 151 -8.66 17.76 -8.48
CA ARG A 151 -7.97 19.01 -8.87
C ARG A 151 -7.17 18.84 -10.15
N GLU A 152 -6.82 19.96 -10.79
CA GLU A 152 -6.00 19.94 -12.00
C GLU A 152 -4.58 19.41 -11.70
N PRO A 153 -3.96 18.64 -12.61
CA PRO A 153 -2.60 18.12 -12.42
C PRO A 153 -1.54 19.20 -12.15
N SER A 154 -1.72 20.40 -12.71
CA SER A 154 -0.83 21.55 -12.47
C SER A 154 -0.90 22.05 -11.02
N GLU A 155 -2.07 22.03 -10.39
CA GLU A 155 -2.23 22.39 -8.97
C GLU A 155 -1.50 21.39 -8.08
N LEU A 156 -1.61 20.08 -8.37
CA LEU A 156 -0.88 19.04 -7.66
C LEU A 156 0.64 19.20 -7.83
N MET A 157 1.10 19.50 -9.04
CA MET A 157 2.52 19.70 -9.30
C MET A 157 3.09 20.89 -8.51
N ALA A 158 2.35 22.00 -8.44
CA ALA A 158 2.73 23.16 -7.65
C ALA A 158 2.73 22.84 -6.14
N ALA A 159 1.68 22.18 -5.62
CA ALA A 159 1.59 21.81 -4.21
C ALA A 159 2.72 20.85 -3.80
N ALA A 160 3.12 19.92 -4.68
CA ALA A 160 4.23 19.01 -4.43
C ALA A 160 5.58 19.75 -4.39
N ALA A 161 5.76 20.77 -5.23
CA ALA A 161 6.93 21.64 -5.19
C ALA A 161 6.99 22.44 -3.88
N GLU A 162 5.88 23.04 -3.45
CA GLU A 162 5.78 23.77 -2.17
C GLU A 162 6.10 22.87 -0.97
N LEU A 163 5.56 21.64 -0.95
CA LEU A 163 5.82 20.67 0.11
C LEU A 163 7.29 20.22 0.12
N SER A 164 7.93 20.08 -1.05
CA SER A 164 9.36 19.81 -1.15
C SER A 164 10.18 20.96 -0.57
N ASP A 165 9.84 22.19 -0.93
CA ASP A 165 10.56 23.42 -0.59
C ASP A 165 10.70 23.66 0.92
N LEU A 166 9.80 23.10 1.73
CA LEU A 166 9.90 23.12 3.20
C LEU A 166 11.23 22.53 3.72
N THR A 167 11.87 21.64 2.97
CA THR A 167 13.11 20.95 3.41
C THR A 167 14.16 20.78 2.32
N HIS A 168 13.73 20.76 1.06
CA HIS A 168 14.54 20.51 -0.12
C HIS A 168 14.20 21.55 -1.18
N ALA A 169 14.93 22.67 -1.14
CA ALA A 169 14.76 23.81 -2.05
C ALA A 169 15.41 23.61 -3.43
N ASP A 170 15.93 22.42 -3.73
CA ASP A 170 16.53 22.13 -5.04
C ASP A 170 15.43 21.96 -6.10
N PRO A 171 15.54 22.62 -7.28
CA PRO A 171 14.58 22.45 -8.36
C PRO A 171 14.41 20.99 -8.82
N ASP A 172 15.48 20.18 -8.84
CA ASP A 172 15.36 18.77 -9.19
C ASP A 172 14.49 18.00 -8.17
N ALA A 173 14.52 18.37 -6.89
CA ALA A 173 13.70 17.75 -5.87
C ALA A 173 12.22 18.15 -6.01
N GLN A 174 11.96 19.44 -6.22
CA GLN A 174 10.60 19.97 -6.44
C GLN A 174 9.95 19.34 -7.68
N GLU A 175 10.67 19.29 -8.80
CA GLU A 175 10.18 18.72 -10.05
C GLU A 175 9.95 17.21 -9.94
N ALA A 176 10.85 16.47 -9.26
CA ALA A 176 10.67 15.03 -9.03
C ALA A 176 9.40 14.74 -8.22
N CYS A 177 9.19 15.47 -7.11
CA CYS A 177 7.99 15.39 -6.29
C CYS A 177 6.72 15.63 -7.12
N GLY A 178 6.72 16.69 -7.94
CA GLY A 178 5.61 17.02 -8.82
C GLY A 178 5.32 15.95 -9.85
N LEU A 179 6.34 15.48 -10.58
CA LEU A 179 6.19 14.46 -11.62
C LEU A 179 5.66 13.14 -11.04
N TRP A 180 6.21 12.71 -9.90
CA TRP A 180 5.79 11.46 -9.27
C TRP A 180 4.37 11.56 -8.70
N CYS A 181 4.01 12.68 -8.07
CA CYS A 181 2.63 12.93 -7.63
C CYS A 181 1.63 12.88 -8.78
N VAL A 182 1.94 13.52 -9.92
CA VAL A 182 1.08 13.50 -11.11
C VAL A 182 0.96 12.09 -11.67
N ALA A 183 2.05 11.31 -11.70
CA ALA A 183 2.02 9.91 -12.12
C ALA A 183 1.15 9.05 -11.18
N ILE A 184 1.25 9.23 -9.86
CA ILE A 184 0.40 8.57 -8.86
C ILE A 184 -1.08 8.93 -9.11
N ARG A 185 -1.40 10.22 -9.24
CA ARG A 185 -2.78 10.67 -9.52
C ARG A 185 -3.31 10.06 -10.81
N TYR A 186 -2.51 10.06 -11.87
CA TYR A 186 -2.87 9.44 -13.15
C TYR A 186 -3.18 7.96 -12.96
N ALA A 187 -2.31 7.21 -12.29
CA ALA A 187 -2.49 5.78 -12.02
C ALA A 187 -3.75 5.49 -11.19
N VAL A 188 -4.07 6.32 -10.21
CA VAL A 188 -5.30 6.17 -9.42
C VAL A 188 -6.56 6.31 -10.30
N ILE A 189 -6.58 7.30 -11.20
CA ILE A 189 -7.74 7.63 -12.03
C ILE A 189 -7.91 6.63 -13.18
N THR A 190 -6.82 6.29 -13.87
CA THR A 190 -6.86 5.49 -15.10
C THR A 190 -6.60 4.00 -14.86
N GLY A 191 -5.92 3.66 -13.75
CA GLY A 191 -5.36 2.32 -13.53
C GLY A 191 -4.10 2.04 -14.35
N GLN A 192 -3.52 3.04 -15.03
CA GLN A 192 -2.34 2.89 -15.89
C GLN A 192 -1.10 3.55 -15.29
N LEU A 193 0.06 2.90 -15.45
CA LEU A 193 1.35 3.43 -15.03
C LEU A 193 1.91 4.33 -16.14
N ASP A 194 1.98 5.64 -15.89
CA ASP A 194 2.65 6.57 -16.80
C ASP A 194 3.44 7.64 -16.01
N VAL A 195 4.75 7.42 -15.92
CA VAL A 195 5.69 8.37 -15.27
C VAL A 195 5.86 9.67 -16.07
N ARG A 196 5.43 9.70 -17.34
CA ARG A 196 5.54 10.86 -18.23
C ARG A 196 4.33 11.78 -18.15
N ALA A 197 3.27 11.40 -17.43
CA ALA A 197 2.00 12.11 -17.38
C ALA A 197 2.13 13.61 -16.99
N GLY A 198 3.15 13.97 -16.22
CA GLY A 198 3.42 15.34 -15.79
C GLY A 198 4.40 16.14 -16.64
N LEU A 199 5.05 15.56 -17.66
CA LEU A 199 6.14 16.24 -18.39
C LEU A 199 5.70 17.53 -19.08
N SER A 200 4.47 17.57 -19.60
CA SER A 200 3.93 18.76 -20.29
C SER A 200 3.64 19.94 -19.37
N LEU A 201 3.66 19.73 -18.04
CA LEU A 201 3.46 20.76 -17.04
C LEU A 201 4.77 21.52 -16.71
N LEU A 202 5.91 20.98 -17.11
CA LEU A 202 7.21 21.61 -16.94
C LEU A 202 7.54 22.56 -18.10
N PRO A 203 8.42 23.56 -17.87
CA PRO A 203 9.09 24.26 -18.96
C PRO A 203 9.76 23.28 -19.95
N ALA A 204 9.75 23.60 -21.24
CA ALA A 204 10.15 22.65 -22.30
C ALA A 204 11.60 22.13 -22.17
N ASP A 205 12.51 22.96 -21.68
CA ASP A 205 13.91 22.59 -21.40
C ASP A 205 14.00 21.60 -20.23
N ARG A 206 13.25 21.84 -19.15
CA ARG A 206 13.15 20.94 -17.99
C ARG A 206 12.46 19.63 -18.34
N ALA A 207 11.38 19.68 -19.12
CA ALA A 207 10.68 18.49 -19.63
C ALA A 207 11.63 17.59 -20.45
N SER A 208 12.49 18.19 -21.27
CA SER A 208 13.50 17.46 -22.06
C SER A 208 14.55 16.78 -21.18
N VAL A 209 15.01 17.44 -20.10
CA VAL A 209 15.92 16.85 -19.11
C VAL A 209 15.29 15.64 -18.42
N TRP A 210 14.06 15.77 -17.94
CA TRP A 210 13.35 14.68 -17.27
C TRP A 210 13.01 13.53 -18.19
N LEU A 211 12.66 13.80 -19.46
CA LEU A 211 12.48 12.75 -20.46
C LEU A 211 13.77 11.92 -20.62
N GLY A 212 14.93 12.57 -20.74
CA GLY A 212 16.22 11.87 -20.82
C GLY A 212 16.55 11.04 -19.57
N ARG A 213 16.17 11.54 -18.37
CA ARG A 213 16.31 10.80 -17.10
C ARG A 213 15.41 9.57 -17.06
N ILE A 214 14.14 9.70 -17.46
CA ILE A 214 13.18 8.59 -17.54
C ILE A 214 13.66 7.52 -18.52
N GLU A 215 14.08 7.93 -19.72
CA GLU A 215 14.60 6.98 -20.72
C GLU A 215 15.88 6.26 -20.25
N THR A 216 16.70 6.93 -19.45
CA THR A 216 17.89 6.30 -18.83
C THR A 216 17.47 5.22 -17.84
N ALA A 217 16.42 5.46 -17.05
CA ALA A 217 15.84 4.47 -16.14
C ALA A 217 15.25 3.25 -16.87
N GLU A 218 14.74 3.42 -18.09
CA GLU A 218 14.21 2.32 -18.90
C GLU A 218 15.30 1.46 -19.57
N ARG A 219 16.53 1.98 -19.64
CA ARG A 219 17.69 1.29 -20.23
C ARG A 219 18.67 0.74 -19.19
N SER A 220 18.52 1.12 -17.93
CA SER A 220 19.43 0.76 -16.83
C SER A 220 18.67 0.00 -15.75
N ARG A 221 19.35 -0.82 -14.97
CA ARG A 221 18.76 -1.55 -13.82
C ARG A 221 18.87 -0.72 -12.54
N PRO A 222 18.07 -1.00 -11.48
CA PRO A 222 18.16 -0.25 -10.22
C PRO A 222 19.57 -0.21 -9.62
N ARG A 223 20.32 -1.32 -9.74
CA ARG A 223 21.71 -1.45 -9.27
C ARG A 223 22.71 -0.48 -9.94
N ASP A 224 22.37 0.07 -11.09
CA ASP A 224 23.24 0.98 -11.84
C ASP A 224 23.18 2.41 -11.27
N PHE A 225 22.16 2.74 -10.47
CA PHE A 225 21.97 4.03 -9.82
C PHE A 225 22.70 4.09 -8.48
N THR A 226 24.01 4.36 -8.56
CA THR A 226 24.92 4.25 -7.40
C THR A 226 24.84 5.39 -6.38
N ARG A 227 24.10 6.46 -6.67
CA ARG A 227 23.90 7.64 -5.83
C ARG A 227 22.42 7.87 -5.58
N ASN A 228 21.67 6.81 -5.28
CA ASN A 228 20.22 6.85 -5.05
C ASN A 228 19.76 7.58 -3.77
N GLY A 229 20.68 8.15 -2.97
CA GLY A 229 20.35 9.22 -2.01
C GLY A 229 20.05 10.57 -2.66
N TRP A 230 20.43 10.75 -3.94
CA TRP A 230 20.03 11.90 -4.77
C TRP A 230 18.67 11.62 -5.41
N VAL A 231 17.77 12.60 -5.33
CA VAL A 231 16.37 12.47 -5.76
C VAL A 231 16.20 11.97 -7.20
N VAL A 232 17.09 12.37 -8.12
CA VAL A 232 17.02 11.93 -9.52
C VAL A 232 17.33 10.45 -9.66
N GLU A 233 18.38 9.95 -8.99
CA GLU A 233 18.73 8.53 -9.06
C GLU A 233 17.76 7.67 -8.23
N ALA A 234 17.15 8.21 -7.18
CA ALA A 234 16.05 7.55 -6.47
C ALA A 234 14.82 7.36 -7.38
N PHE A 235 14.39 8.45 -8.06
CA PHE A 235 13.31 8.42 -9.05
C PHE A 235 13.62 7.43 -10.17
N GLN A 236 14.84 7.47 -10.71
CA GLN A 236 15.26 6.57 -11.79
C GLN A 236 15.32 5.12 -11.33
N GLY A 237 15.83 4.84 -10.13
CA GLY A 237 15.86 3.50 -9.54
C GLY A 237 14.45 2.94 -9.36
N ALA A 238 13.51 3.75 -8.86
CA ALA A 238 12.13 3.35 -8.66
C ALA A 238 11.42 3.08 -9.99
N TRP A 239 11.55 3.98 -10.97
CA TRP A 239 10.96 3.77 -12.30
C TRP A 239 11.61 2.59 -13.04
N SER A 240 12.92 2.41 -12.93
CA SER A 240 13.65 1.28 -13.52
C SER A 240 13.12 -0.05 -12.98
N ALA A 241 12.93 -0.15 -11.66
CA ALA A 241 12.36 -1.35 -11.02
C ALA A 241 10.94 -1.65 -11.53
N ILE A 242 10.08 -0.62 -11.58
CA ILE A 242 8.72 -0.73 -12.13
C ILE A 242 8.76 -1.16 -13.58
N HIS A 243 9.53 -0.47 -14.42
CA HIS A 243 9.58 -0.71 -15.85
C HIS A 243 10.02 -2.14 -16.16
N HIS A 244 11.13 -2.59 -15.57
CA HIS A 244 11.70 -3.90 -15.89
C HIS A 244 10.89 -5.07 -15.34
N ALA A 245 10.33 -4.96 -14.12
CA ALA A 245 9.42 -5.98 -13.61
C ALA A 245 8.15 -6.10 -14.49
N GLY A 246 7.66 -4.97 -15.00
CA GLY A 246 6.48 -4.89 -15.86
C GLY A 246 6.66 -5.54 -17.25
N LEU A 247 7.89 -5.83 -17.66
CA LEU A 247 8.17 -6.55 -18.91
C LEU A 247 7.87 -8.05 -18.81
N SER A 248 7.84 -8.60 -17.58
CA SER A 248 7.69 -10.04 -17.34
C SER A 248 6.38 -10.41 -16.65
N VAL A 249 5.87 -9.54 -15.78
CA VAL A 249 4.66 -9.80 -14.98
C VAL A 249 3.75 -8.58 -14.96
N ALA A 250 2.45 -8.80 -14.75
CA ALA A 250 1.43 -7.75 -14.69
C ALA A 250 0.59 -7.86 -13.41
N GLY A 251 -0.16 -6.81 -13.09
CA GLY A 251 -1.08 -6.79 -11.96
C GLY A 251 -0.37 -6.95 -10.60
N PRO A 252 -0.95 -7.68 -9.63
CA PRO A 252 -0.37 -7.82 -8.30
C PRO A 252 1.03 -8.46 -8.27
N ALA A 253 1.32 -9.36 -9.21
CA ALA A 253 2.65 -9.94 -9.35
C ALA A 253 3.71 -8.90 -9.77
N HIS A 254 3.31 -7.91 -10.56
CA HIS A 254 4.16 -6.77 -10.93
C HIS A 254 4.54 -5.93 -9.73
N LEU A 255 3.58 -5.65 -8.84
CA LEU A 255 3.84 -4.91 -7.60
C LEU A 255 4.93 -5.60 -6.78
N ARG A 256 4.77 -6.90 -6.48
CA ARG A 256 5.77 -7.67 -5.72
C ARG A 256 7.12 -7.66 -6.41
N ALA A 257 7.18 -8.01 -7.69
CA ALA A 257 8.42 -8.13 -8.44
C ALA A 257 9.18 -6.79 -8.52
N ALA A 258 8.47 -5.67 -8.71
CA ALA A 258 9.09 -4.35 -8.78
C ALA A 258 9.64 -3.89 -7.42
N LEU A 259 8.94 -4.16 -6.31
CA LEU A 259 9.45 -3.84 -4.98
C LEU A 259 10.69 -4.68 -4.62
N GLU A 260 10.67 -5.98 -4.94
CA GLU A 260 11.85 -6.82 -4.76
C GLU A 260 13.02 -6.35 -5.64
N GLU A 261 12.77 -5.95 -6.89
CA GLU A 261 13.79 -5.43 -7.81
C GLU A 261 14.37 -4.08 -7.35
N ALA A 262 13.56 -3.21 -6.75
CA ALA A 262 14.02 -1.97 -6.11
C ALA A 262 15.00 -2.28 -4.96
N VAL A 263 14.65 -3.21 -4.07
CA VAL A 263 15.51 -3.62 -2.94
C VAL A 263 16.79 -4.29 -3.44
N ARG A 264 16.74 -5.07 -4.53
CA ARG A 264 17.93 -5.66 -5.15
C ARG A 264 18.92 -4.63 -5.67
N GLY A 265 18.46 -3.42 -5.96
CA GLY A 265 19.31 -2.29 -6.35
C GLY A 265 20.36 -1.91 -5.30
N GLY A 266 20.08 -2.17 -4.01
CA GLY A 266 20.97 -1.84 -2.90
C GLY A 266 21.00 -0.34 -2.57
N ARG A 267 21.87 0.03 -1.63
CA ARG A 267 22.08 1.39 -1.12
C ARG A 267 20.82 1.92 -0.44
N ASP A 268 20.20 2.97 -0.96
CA ASP A 268 18.99 3.59 -0.39
C ASP A 268 17.73 2.78 -0.77
N THR A 269 17.59 1.59 -0.18
CA THR A 269 16.64 0.56 -0.65
C THR A 269 15.21 0.77 -0.17
N ASP A 270 15.02 1.21 1.06
CA ASP A 270 13.73 1.65 1.62
C ASP A 270 13.18 2.80 0.78
N THR A 271 13.95 3.85 0.55
CA THR A 271 13.46 5.01 -0.22
C THR A 271 13.05 4.64 -1.64
N VAL A 272 13.92 3.93 -2.37
CA VAL A 272 13.61 3.55 -3.76
C VAL A 272 12.40 2.62 -3.82
N ALA A 273 12.26 1.69 -2.88
CA ALA A 273 11.12 0.79 -2.82
C ALA A 273 9.83 1.52 -2.36
N ALA A 274 9.91 2.48 -1.44
CA ALA A 274 8.79 3.30 -0.99
C ALA A 274 8.23 4.15 -2.14
N ILE A 275 9.11 4.82 -2.90
CA ILE A 275 8.75 5.60 -4.09
C ILE A 275 8.06 4.70 -5.13
N ALA A 276 8.63 3.51 -5.41
CA ALA A 276 8.02 2.55 -6.33
C ALA A 276 6.65 2.05 -5.84
N GLY A 277 6.53 1.75 -4.55
CA GLY A 277 5.32 1.26 -3.90
C GLY A 277 4.16 2.25 -3.94
N GLY A 278 4.46 3.56 -3.82
CA GLY A 278 3.45 4.60 -3.97
C GLY A 278 2.77 4.59 -5.35
N LEU A 279 3.56 4.46 -6.43
CA LEU A 279 3.05 4.46 -7.80
C LEU A 279 2.38 3.13 -8.20
N LEU A 280 3.00 1.99 -7.88
CA LEU A 280 2.40 0.68 -8.13
C LEU A 280 1.10 0.51 -7.35
N GLY A 281 1.09 0.97 -6.10
CA GLY A 281 -0.09 0.86 -5.26
C GLY A 281 -1.27 1.69 -5.74
N ALA A 282 -1.01 2.84 -6.36
CA ALA A 282 -2.03 3.63 -7.04
C ALA A 282 -2.71 2.86 -8.19
N ALA A 283 -1.94 2.09 -8.97
CA ALA A 283 -2.48 1.33 -10.10
C ALA A 283 -3.19 0.04 -9.66
N CYS A 284 -2.62 -0.69 -8.68
CA CYS A 284 -3.08 -2.03 -8.30
C CYS A 284 -4.11 -2.03 -7.15
N GLY A 285 -4.10 -1.01 -6.28
CA GLY A 285 -4.99 -0.91 -5.12
C GLY A 285 -4.58 -1.77 -3.91
N TYR A 286 -5.11 -1.45 -2.73
CA TYR A 286 -4.65 -1.99 -1.43
C TYR A 286 -4.61 -3.53 -1.36
N THR A 287 -5.63 -4.19 -1.88
CA THR A 287 -5.75 -5.65 -1.83
C THR A 287 -4.80 -6.38 -2.78
N ALA A 288 -4.09 -5.66 -3.65
CA ALA A 288 -3.02 -6.24 -4.48
C ALA A 288 -1.72 -6.47 -3.69
N VAL A 289 -1.48 -5.73 -2.60
CA VAL A 289 -0.33 -6.00 -1.72
C VAL A 289 -0.50 -7.39 -1.10
N PRO A 290 0.52 -8.27 -1.21
CA PRO A 290 0.50 -9.60 -0.61
C PRO A 290 0.02 -9.55 0.84
N PHE A 291 -0.93 -10.43 1.19
CA PHE A 291 -1.51 -10.48 2.53
C PHE A 291 -0.44 -10.71 3.61
N GLU A 292 0.57 -11.53 3.32
CA GLU A 292 1.69 -11.79 4.22
C GLU A 292 2.50 -10.55 4.60
N TRP A 293 2.52 -9.55 3.71
CA TRP A 293 3.12 -8.25 3.99
C TRP A 293 2.15 -7.40 4.80
N ARG A 294 0.91 -7.24 4.32
CA ARG A 294 -0.12 -6.43 5.01
C ARG A 294 -0.35 -6.84 6.46
N GLN A 295 -0.29 -8.14 6.75
CA GLN A 295 -0.50 -8.68 8.10
C GLN A 295 0.61 -8.27 9.08
N ARG A 296 1.84 -8.07 8.59
CA ARG A 296 3.02 -7.81 9.43
C ARG A 296 3.42 -6.34 9.49
N LEU A 297 2.98 -5.57 8.50
CA LEU A 297 3.29 -4.15 8.35
C LEU A 297 2.81 -3.35 9.57
N HIS A 298 3.76 -2.73 10.25
CA HIS A 298 3.54 -1.85 11.40
C HIS A 298 4.64 -0.78 11.46
N GLY A 299 4.49 0.22 12.32
CA GLY A 299 5.54 1.20 12.58
C GLY A 299 4.95 2.45 13.19
N TRP A 300 5.76 3.51 13.33
CA TRP A 300 5.31 4.76 13.96
C TRP A 300 4.02 5.30 13.31
N PRO A 301 3.03 5.80 14.07
CA PRO A 301 2.98 5.96 15.55
C PRO A 301 2.41 4.75 16.31
N GLY A 302 2.58 3.52 15.80
CA GLY A 302 1.88 2.31 16.23
C GLY A 302 0.74 1.92 15.28
N MET A 303 0.73 2.49 14.07
CA MET A 303 -0.22 2.18 13.02
C MET A 303 0.14 0.87 12.32
N HIS A 304 -0.84 0.29 11.65
CA HIS A 304 -0.73 -0.94 10.85
C HIS A 304 -1.25 -0.69 9.43
N ALA A 305 -1.10 -1.67 8.52
CA ALA A 305 -1.55 -1.55 7.13
C ALA A 305 -3.03 -1.12 6.99
N ARG A 306 -3.90 -1.52 7.93
CA ARG A 306 -5.31 -1.11 7.95
C ARG A 306 -5.47 0.40 8.18
N ASP A 307 -4.67 0.99 9.06
CA ASP A 307 -4.75 2.42 9.38
C ASP A 307 -4.30 3.26 8.19
N LEU A 308 -3.21 2.86 7.51
CA LEU A 308 -2.75 3.49 6.29
C LEU A 308 -3.81 3.42 5.18
N MET A 309 -4.49 2.30 5.07
CA MET A 309 -5.60 2.16 4.13
C MET A 309 -6.80 3.06 4.48
N VAL A 310 -7.13 3.22 5.76
CA VAL A 310 -8.15 4.18 6.19
C VAL A 310 -7.75 5.60 5.77
N LEU A 311 -6.52 6.03 6.06
CA LEU A 311 -6.00 7.35 5.67
C LEU A 311 -6.09 7.58 4.16
N GLY A 312 -5.66 6.60 3.36
CA GLY A 312 -5.68 6.73 1.90
C GLY A 312 -7.10 6.82 1.33
N MET A 313 -8.05 6.11 1.93
CA MET A 313 -9.46 6.18 1.54
C MET A 313 -10.12 7.50 1.90
N GLU A 314 -9.80 8.06 3.07
CA GLU A 314 -10.33 9.36 3.50
C GLU A 314 -9.77 10.49 2.63
N LEU A 315 -8.47 10.46 2.33
CA LEU A 315 -7.84 11.43 1.44
C LEU A 315 -8.45 11.40 0.04
N GLY A 316 -8.52 10.21 -0.57
CA GLY A 316 -9.06 10.08 -1.92
C GLY A 316 -10.58 10.32 -2.01
N GLY A 317 -11.28 10.30 -0.88
CA GLY A 317 -12.71 10.62 -0.80
C GLY A 317 -13.00 12.13 -0.78
N GLY A 318 -12.04 12.97 -0.38
CA GLY A 318 -12.19 14.44 -0.32
C GLY A 318 -13.18 14.95 0.75
N GLU A 319 -13.75 14.07 1.57
CA GLU A 319 -14.78 14.41 2.57
C GLU A 319 -14.22 14.57 4.00
N GLY A 320 -12.89 14.56 4.16
CA GLY A 320 -12.23 14.59 5.47
C GLY A 320 -12.47 13.33 6.30
N GLN A 321 -12.16 13.40 7.60
CA GLN A 321 -12.35 12.27 8.52
C GLN A 321 -13.82 12.08 8.89
N ARG A 322 -14.38 10.90 8.59
CA ARG A 322 -15.78 10.57 8.91
C ARG A 322 -15.89 9.54 10.03
N LEU A 323 -15.84 10.02 11.27
CA LEU A 323 -15.87 9.17 12.48
C LEU A 323 -17.15 8.31 12.62
N GLY A 324 -18.26 8.72 12.00
CA GLY A 324 -19.55 8.02 12.06
C GLY A 324 -19.83 7.06 10.91
N SER A 325 -19.00 7.04 9.86
CA SER A 325 -19.19 6.18 8.69
C SER A 325 -18.01 5.25 8.48
N TRP A 326 -18.23 4.19 7.72
CA TRP A 326 -17.14 3.34 7.28
C TRP A 326 -16.12 4.18 6.48
N PRO A 327 -14.79 4.01 6.69
CA PRO A 327 -14.15 2.90 7.40
C PRO A 327 -13.90 3.09 8.92
N ARG A 328 -14.27 4.23 9.52
CA ARG A 328 -14.05 4.51 10.96
C ARG A 328 -15.22 4.19 11.89
N ALA A 329 -16.41 3.94 11.34
CA ALA A 329 -17.59 3.58 12.12
C ALA A 329 -17.31 2.41 13.07
N LYS A 330 -17.84 2.48 14.29
CA LYS A 330 -17.71 1.39 15.29
C LYS A 330 -18.31 0.09 14.80
N ARG A 331 -19.44 0.16 14.10
CA ARG A 331 -20.20 -0.97 13.55
C ARG A 331 -20.60 -0.64 12.12
N HIS A 332 -20.57 -1.61 11.22
CA HIS A 332 -21.13 -1.46 9.89
C HIS A 332 -22.57 -1.99 9.85
N ASP A 333 -23.51 -1.18 9.36
CA ASP A 333 -24.92 -1.56 9.35
C ASP A 333 -25.23 -2.52 8.20
N TYR A 334 -25.52 -3.77 8.54
CA TYR A 334 -26.02 -4.79 7.64
C TYR A 334 -27.46 -5.20 7.94
N SER A 335 -28.22 -4.42 8.72
CA SER A 335 -29.60 -4.74 9.15
C SER A 335 -30.60 -4.93 8.00
N MET A 336 -30.34 -4.33 6.84
CA MET A 336 -31.17 -4.52 5.64
C MET A 336 -31.00 -5.91 5.01
N TRP A 337 -29.98 -6.68 5.40
CA TRP A 337 -29.72 -8.02 4.87
C TRP A 337 -30.29 -9.09 5.81
N SER A 338 -31.08 -10.02 5.26
CA SER A 338 -31.54 -11.20 5.99
C SER A 338 -30.57 -12.38 5.85
N ARG A 339 -30.68 -13.38 6.73
CA ARG A 339 -29.90 -14.64 6.70
C ARG A 339 -28.39 -14.44 6.85
N THR A 340 -28.00 -13.53 7.75
CA THR A 340 -26.61 -13.20 8.05
C THR A 340 -25.99 -14.14 9.10
N ASP A 341 -26.76 -15.07 9.63
CA ASP A 341 -26.43 -16.00 10.72
C ASP A 341 -26.10 -17.42 10.24
N SER A 342 -26.08 -17.67 8.92
CA SER A 342 -25.60 -18.92 8.34
C SER A 342 -24.23 -19.27 8.91
N LEU A 343 -24.06 -20.49 9.42
CA LEU A 343 -22.80 -20.96 10.00
C LEU A 343 -22.69 -22.48 9.89
N VAL A 344 -21.65 -22.94 9.20
CA VAL A 344 -21.38 -24.36 8.97
C VAL A 344 -19.88 -24.64 9.02
N ARG A 345 -19.49 -25.90 9.16
CA ARG A 345 -18.08 -26.31 9.01
C ARG A 345 -17.74 -26.57 7.54
N HIS A 346 -16.50 -26.31 7.18
CA HIS A 346 -15.96 -26.63 5.87
C HIS A 346 -15.87 -28.16 5.69
N PRO A 347 -16.32 -28.73 4.56
CA PRO A 347 -16.43 -30.19 4.39
C PRO A 347 -15.08 -30.92 4.39
N HIS A 348 -14.00 -30.21 4.07
CA HIS A 348 -12.64 -30.76 4.03
C HIS A 348 -11.72 -30.29 5.17
N ASP A 349 -12.21 -29.45 6.09
CA ASP A 349 -11.40 -28.99 7.24
C ASP A 349 -12.31 -28.59 8.41
N ASP A 350 -12.35 -29.44 9.43
CA ASP A 350 -13.16 -29.21 10.62
C ASP A 350 -12.75 -27.96 11.40
N GLY A 351 -11.53 -27.44 11.20
CA GLY A 351 -11.05 -26.21 11.83
C GLY A 351 -11.44 -24.94 11.08
N VAL A 352 -12.19 -25.03 9.98
CA VAL A 352 -12.67 -23.87 9.21
C VAL A 352 -14.20 -23.78 9.30
N TRP A 353 -14.67 -22.66 9.83
CA TRP A 353 -16.07 -22.28 9.88
C TRP A 353 -16.39 -21.31 8.74
N LEU A 354 -17.53 -21.52 8.10
CA LEU A 354 -18.04 -20.71 7.00
C LEU A 354 -19.30 -20.00 7.47
N GLY A 355 -19.32 -18.67 7.41
CA GLY A 355 -20.45 -17.93 7.93
C GLY A 355 -20.83 -16.62 7.23
N GLY A 356 -21.97 -16.10 7.64
CA GLY A 356 -22.40 -14.72 7.41
C GLY A 356 -21.92 -13.80 8.55
N VAL A 357 -22.13 -12.50 8.41
CA VAL A 357 -21.58 -11.49 9.33
C VAL A 357 -22.12 -11.62 10.75
N GLY A 358 -23.34 -12.16 10.93
CA GLY A 358 -23.92 -12.46 12.24
C GLY A 358 -23.12 -13.51 13.03
N SER A 359 -22.35 -14.36 12.34
CA SER A 359 -21.50 -15.38 12.97
C SER A 359 -20.36 -14.79 13.81
N LEU A 360 -20.01 -13.52 13.59
CA LEU A 360 -18.99 -12.83 14.40
C LEU A 360 -19.35 -12.78 15.89
N GLN A 361 -20.63 -12.80 16.24
CA GLN A 361 -21.08 -12.83 17.64
C GLN A 361 -20.75 -14.16 18.35
N ARG A 362 -20.41 -15.20 17.59
CA ARG A 362 -20.13 -16.55 18.09
C ARG A 362 -18.64 -16.90 18.10
N VAL A 363 -17.76 -15.96 17.77
CA VAL A 363 -16.30 -16.16 17.74
C VAL A 363 -15.78 -16.74 19.06
N ALA A 364 -16.12 -16.10 20.19
CA ALA A 364 -15.72 -16.57 21.51
C ALA A 364 -16.39 -17.91 21.90
N GLU A 365 -17.68 -18.08 21.59
CA GLU A 365 -18.43 -19.32 21.86
C GLU A 365 -17.80 -20.53 21.17
N LEU A 366 -17.34 -20.36 19.93
CA LEU A 366 -16.83 -21.42 19.07
C LEU A 366 -15.33 -21.63 19.21
N GLY A 367 -14.63 -20.84 20.03
CA GLY A 367 -13.18 -20.89 20.17
C GLY A 367 -12.46 -20.59 18.86
N ILE A 368 -12.94 -19.58 18.11
CA ILE A 368 -12.30 -19.15 16.87
C ILE A 368 -11.03 -18.34 17.20
N ASP A 369 -9.89 -18.79 16.67
CA ASP A 369 -8.59 -18.14 16.89
C ASP A 369 -8.29 -17.04 15.85
N ALA A 370 -8.84 -17.16 14.64
CA ALA A 370 -8.61 -16.22 13.53
C ALA A 370 -9.86 -16.00 12.66
N VAL A 371 -9.96 -14.81 12.06
CA VAL A 371 -11.11 -14.40 11.25
C VAL A 371 -10.63 -13.89 9.89
N VAL A 372 -11.27 -14.38 8.82
CA VAL A 372 -11.10 -13.89 7.45
C VAL A 372 -12.40 -13.25 6.98
N SER A 373 -12.38 -11.92 6.82
CA SER A 373 -13.56 -11.11 6.49
C SER A 373 -13.53 -10.63 5.04
N LEU A 374 -14.58 -10.95 4.28
CA LEU A 374 -14.72 -10.62 2.86
C LEU A 374 -15.62 -9.40 2.58
N CYS A 375 -16.00 -8.66 3.62
CA CYS A 375 -16.91 -7.52 3.56
C CYS A 375 -16.40 -6.33 4.39
N ARG A 376 -17.11 -5.20 4.28
CA ARG A 376 -16.80 -4.01 5.09
C ARG A 376 -17.16 -4.29 6.54
N LEU A 377 -16.30 -3.86 7.44
CA LEU A 377 -16.50 -3.99 8.88
C LEU A 377 -16.12 -2.68 9.55
N GLY A 378 -16.86 -2.36 10.60
CA GLY A 378 -16.50 -1.32 11.55
C GLY A 378 -15.31 -1.72 12.41
N THR A 379 -14.86 -0.78 13.25
CA THR A 379 -13.68 -0.97 14.10
C THR A 379 -13.93 -1.95 15.26
N LEU A 380 -15.19 -2.17 15.66
CA LEU A 380 -15.59 -3.06 16.75
C LEU A 380 -16.43 -4.26 16.26
N ASP A 381 -16.48 -4.52 14.96
CA ASP A 381 -17.33 -5.59 14.41
C ASP A 381 -16.79 -6.99 14.68
N VAL A 382 -15.48 -7.16 14.78
CA VAL A 382 -14.84 -8.44 15.13
C VAL A 382 -14.47 -8.40 16.61
N PRO A 383 -15.20 -9.12 17.49
CA PRO A 383 -14.84 -9.22 18.90
C PRO A 383 -13.75 -10.27 19.12
N ASP A 384 -12.86 -10.01 20.09
CA ASP A 384 -11.96 -10.98 20.74
C ASP A 384 -11.00 -11.77 19.82
N VAL A 385 -10.46 -11.11 18.80
CA VAL A 385 -9.37 -11.66 17.96
C VAL A 385 -8.25 -10.63 17.86
N ALA A 386 -7.01 -11.07 18.06
CA ALA A 386 -5.83 -10.21 17.90
C ALA A 386 -5.75 -9.66 16.47
N LEU A 387 -5.19 -8.46 16.28
CA LEU A 387 -5.17 -7.78 14.98
C LEU A 387 -4.47 -8.66 13.92
N GLU A 388 -3.37 -9.29 14.30
CA GLU A 388 -2.60 -10.22 13.47
C GLU A 388 -3.37 -11.47 13.05
N ASN A 389 -4.48 -11.78 13.72
CA ASN A 389 -5.37 -12.91 13.44
C ASN A 389 -6.64 -12.49 12.69
N HIS A 390 -6.76 -11.21 12.30
CA HIS A 390 -7.87 -10.70 11.52
C HIS A 390 -7.42 -10.31 10.12
N ALA A 391 -7.76 -11.14 9.13
CA ALA A 391 -7.52 -10.84 7.72
C ALA A 391 -8.73 -10.18 7.07
N THR A 392 -8.56 -8.97 6.52
CA THR A 392 -9.62 -8.27 5.79
C THR A 392 -9.34 -8.23 4.29
N PHE A 393 -10.34 -8.66 3.51
CA PHE A 393 -10.39 -8.55 2.06
C PHE A 393 -11.71 -7.91 1.66
N TRP A 394 -11.67 -6.86 0.86
CA TRP A 394 -12.89 -6.15 0.47
C TRP A 394 -13.26 -6.49 -0.95
N VAL A 395 -14.11 -7.52 -1.05
CA VAL A 395 -14.65 -7.97 -2.32
C VAL A 395 -16.09 -7.50 -2.41
N VAL A 396 -16.41 -6.77 -3.48
CA VAL A 396 -17.78 -6.37 -3.83
C VAL A 396 -18.47 -7.58 -4.43
N ASP A 397 -19.67 -7.91 -3.95
CA ASP A 397 -20.47 -8.99 -4.52
C ASP A 397 -21.19 -8.49 -5.78
N SER A 398 -20.43 -8.37 -6.86
CA SER A 398 -20.89 -7.86 -8.15
C SER A 398 -20.38 -8.75 -9.27
N SER A 399 -21.20 -8.92 -10.30
CA SER A 399 -20.84 -9.56 -11.56
C SER A 399 -20.31 -8.58 -12.60
N VAL A 400 -20.22 -7.28 -12.28
CA VAL A 400 -19.76 -6.24 -13.20
C VAL A 400 -18.23 -6.22 -13.18
N GLU A 401 -17.63 -6.34 -14.36
CA GLU A 401 -16.19 -6.22 -14.55
C GLU A 401 -15.71 -4.83 -14.14
N GLY A 402 -14.65 -4.76 -13.33
CA GLY A 402 -14.08 -3.50 -12.82
C GLY A 402 -14.54 -3.07 -11.43
N ASP A 403 -15.63 -3.61 -10.89
CA ASP A 403 -16.06 -3.33 -9.50
C ASP A 403 -15.03 -3.87 -8.48
N ASN A 404 -14.40 -4.99 -8.83
CA ASN A 404 -13.31 -5.60 -8.09
C ASN A 404 -12.01 -5.48 -8.88
N ALA A 405 -11.01 -4.80 -8.31
CA ALA A 405 -9.66 -4.83 -8.87
C ALA A 405 -9.00 -6.18 -8.57
N HIS A 406 -8.48 -6.85 -9.61
CA HIS A 406 -7.74 -8.12 -9.49
C HIS A 406 -8.47 -9.21 -8.69
N ALA A 407 -9.78 -9.38 -8.91
CA ALA A 407 -10.63 -10.23 -8.06
C ALA A 407 -10.12 -11.67 -7.86
N ALA A 408 -9.64 -12.32 -8.93
CA ALA A 408 -9.10 -13.68 -8.85
C ALA A 408 -7.91 -13.76 -7.86
N TYR A 409 -7.00 -12.78 -7.94
CA TYR A 409 -5.88 -12.67 -7.00
C TYR A 409 -6.37 -12.43 -5.57
N VAL A 410 -7.27 -11.47 -5.37
CA VAL A 410 -7.78 -11.12 -4.02
C VAL A 410 -8.51 -12.29 -3.36
N LEU A 411 -9.32 -13.03 -4.13
CA LEU A 411 -9.99 -14.24 -3.65
C LEU A 411 -8.99 -15.38 -3.35
N GLY A 412 -7.95 -15.52 -4.18
CA GLY A 412 -6.86 -16.46 -3.95
C GLY A 412 -6.03 -16.14 -2.70
N GLU A 413 -5.75 -14.86 -2.45
CA GLU A 413 -5.07 -14.38 -1.24
C GLU A 413 -5.93 -14.58 0.00
N ALA A 414 -7.25 -14.42 -0.10
CA ALA A 414 -8.16 -14.74 1.00
C ALA A 414 -8.15 -16.23 1.33
N ALA A 415 -8.08 -17.10 0.33
CA ALA A 415 -7.93 -18.54 0.54
C ALA A 415 -6.56 -18.87 1.16
N ALA A 416 -5.48 -18.23 0.70
CA ALA A 416 -4.14 -18.36 1.27
C ALA A 416 -4.06 -17.85 2.71
N ALA A 417 -4.85 -16.85 3.09
CA ALA A 417 -4.96 -16.38 4.47
C ALA A 417 -5.58 -17.45 5.38
N VAL A 418 -6.65 -18.12 4.92
CA VAL A 418 -7.24 -19.26 5.64
C VAL A 418 -6.19 -20.36 5.81
N GLU A 419 -5.52 -20.74 4.72
CA GLU A 419 -4.46 -21.76 4.70
C GLU A 419 -3.33 -21.46 5.68
N ARG A 420 -2.85 -20.21 5.73
CA ARG A 420 -1.81 -19.76 6.66
C ARG A 420 -2.25 -19.92 8.12
N TYR A 421 -3.43 -19.43 8.49
CA TYR A 421 -3.92 -19.59 9.86
C TYR A 421 -4.12 -21.06 10.23
N ARG A 422 -4.58 -21.90 9.29
CA ARG A 422 -4.73 -23.34 9.52
C ARG A 422 -3.38 -24.04 9.68
N ALA A 423 -2.35 -23.65 8.93
CA ALA A 423 -0.99 -24.16 9.10
C ALA A 423 -0.38 -23.77 10.48
N GLU A 424 -0.83 -22.65 11.07
CA GLU A 424 -0.49 -22.24 12.44
C GLU A 424 -1.33 -22.96 13.52
N GLY A 425 -2.23 -23.88 13.13
CA GLY A 425 -3.09 -24.64 14.04
C GLY A 425 -4.34 -23.91 14.51
N LYS A 426 -4.62 -22.70 14.01
CA LYS A 426 -5.73 -21.84 14.45
C LYS A 426 -7.07 -22.28 13.90
N THR A 427 -8.14 -22.23 14.68
CA THR A 427 -9.52 -22.36 14.18
C THR A 427 -9.92 -21.07 13.47
N VAL A 428 -10.45 -21.15 12.25
CA VAL A 428 -10.70 -20.00 11.38
C VAL A 428 -12.19 -19.80 11.12
N LEU A 429 -12.68 -18.57 11.22
CA LEU A 429 -13.98 -18.16 10.67
C LEU A 429 -13.77 -17.39 9.36
N LEU A 430 -14.18 -17.98 8.24
CA LEU A 430 -14.27 -17.32 6.94
C LEU A 430 -15.69 -16.82 6.72
N HIS A 431 -15.85 -15.51 6.52
CA HIS A 431 -17.19 -14.93 6.39
C HIS A 431 -17.30 -13.77 5.39
N CYS A 432 -18.53 -13.56 4.92
CA CYS A 432 -18.97 -12.37 4.21
C CYS A 432 -20.27 -11.89 4.85
N VAL A 433 -21.11 -11.12 4.14
CA VAL A 433 -22.39 -10.65 4.70
C VAL A 433 -23.36 -11.82 4.95
N ARG A 434 -23.58 -12.71 3.96
CA ARG A 434 -24.63 -13.76 4.00
C ARG A 434 -24.15 -15.20 3.82
N ALA A 435 -22.85 -15.40 3.60
CA ALA A 435 -22.28 -16.69 3.20
C ALA A 435 -22.78 -17.24 1.86
N GLU A 436 -23.36 -16.42 0.98
CA GLU A 436 -23.99 -16.93 -0.26
C GLU A 436 -23.04 -16.91 -1.46
N SER A 437 -22.22 -15.88 -1.62
CA SER A 437 -21.39 -15.71 -2.81
C SER A 437 -19.90 -15.70 -2.47
N ARG A 438 -19.40 -14.62 -1.84
CA ARG A 438 -17.96 -14.47 -1.50
C ARG A 438 -17.39 -15.58 -0.60
N THR A 439 -18.08 -15.93 0.49
CA THR A 439 -17.63 -16.98 1.42
C THR A 439 -17.45 -18.33 0.71
N PRO A 440 -18.46 -18.87 0.00
CA PRO A 440 -18.30 -20.15 -0.69
C PRO A 440 -17.28 -20.10 -1.83
N THR A 441 -17.08 -18.95 -2.50
CA THR A 441 -15.99 -18.81 -3.48
C THR A 441 -14.61 -19.02 -2.85
N VAL A 442 -14.31 -18.32 -1.75
CA VAL A 442 -13.01 -18.46 -1.08
C VAL A 442 -12.88 -19.84 -0.42
N ALA A 443 -13.96 -20.36 0.15
CA ALA A 443 -14.00 -21.71 0.70
C ALA A 443 -13.72 -22.77 -0.37
N ALA A 444 -14.26 -22.62 -1.57
CA ALA A 444 -14.02 -23.56 -2.66
C ALA A 444 -12.55 -23.54 -3.13
N LEU A 445 -11.95 -22.35 -3.27
CA LEU A 445 -10.53 -22.20 -3.59
C LEU A 445 -9.62 -22.84 -2.52
N TYR A 446 -9.95 -22.64 -1.24
CA TYR A 446 -9.23 -23.26 -0.13
C TYR A 446 -9.41 -24.79 -0.12
N GLY A 447 -10.66 -25.26 -0.18
CA GLY A 447 -11.02 -26.67 -0.14
C GLY A 447 -10.41 -27.47 -1.28
N ALA A 448 -10.34 -26.90 -2.48
CA ALA A 448 -9.64 -27.48 -3.63
C ALA A 448 -8.18 -27.81 -3.32
N ARG A 449 -7.45 -26.88 -2.69
CA ARG A 449 -6.03 -27.09 -2.31
C ARG A 449 -5.88 -28.17 -1.23
N VAL A 450 -6.74 -28.14 -0.22
CA VAL A 450 -6.68 -29.09 0.91
C VAL A 450 -7.04 -30.51 0.47
N ALA A 451 -8.06 -30.67 -0.37
CA ALA A 451 -8.56 -31.97 -0.79
C ALA A 451 -7.92 -32.50 -2.08
N GLY A 452 -7.16 -31.67 -2.80
CA GLY A 452 -6.55 -32.04 -4.09
C GLY A 452 -7.59 -32.26 -5.19
N ILE A 453 -8.66 -31.47 -5.19
CA ILE A 453 -9.79 -31.53 -6.15
C ILE A 453 -9.97 -30.18 -6.86
N SER A 454 -10.83 -30.11 -7.88
CA SER A 454 -11.05 -28.83 -8.57
C SER A 454 -11.87 -27.83 -7.71
N PRO A 455 -11.70 -26.51 -7.90
CA PRO A 455 -12.52 -25.52 -7.20
C PRO A 455 -14.03 -25.67 -7.47
N LEU A 456 -14.42 -26.16 -8.64
CA LEU A 456 -15.84 -26.44 -8.94
C LEU A 456 -16.34 -27.68 -8.21
N GLU A 457 -15.54 -28.73 -8.10
CA GLU A 457 -15.86 -29.92 -7.28
C GLU A 457 -15.99 -29.55 -5.80
N ALA A 458 -15.03 -28.79 -5.26
CA ALA A 458 -15.08 -28.28 -3.89
C ALA A 458 -16.34 -27.44 -3.62
N LEU A 459 -16.76 -26.61 -4.58
CA LEU A 459 -18.02 -25.86 -4.47
C LEU A 459 -19.25 -26.76 -4.42
N GLN A 460 -19.29 -27.84 -5.21
CA GLN A 460 -20.40 -28.81 -5.16
C GLN A 460 -20.49 -29.51 -3.80
N GLU A 461 -19.34 -29.82 -3.19
CA GLU A 461 -19.28 -30.41 -1.85
C GLU A 461 -19.76 -29.41 -0.79
N LEU A 462 -19.32 -28.16 -0.90
CA LEU A 462 -19.75 -27.05 -0.05
C LEU A 462 -21.27 -26.84 -0.12
N GLN A 463 -21.89 -26.98 -1.29
CA GLN A 463 -23.34 -26.85 -1.46
C GLN A 463 -24.14 -27.91 -0.69
N ARG A 464 -23.54 -29.07 -0.33
CA ARG A 464 -24.20 -30.08 0.50
C ARG A 464 -24.35 -29.64 1.96
N VAL A 465 -23.35 -28.92 2.48
CA VAL A 465 -23.36 -28.40 3.86
C VAL A 465 -23.89 -26.97 3.96
N LEU A 466 -23.75 -26.18 2.91
CA LEU A 466 -24.22 -24.80 2.78
C LEU A 466 -25.12 -24.65 1.54
N PRO A 467 -26.41 -25.07 1.59
CA PRO A 467 -27.30 -25.06 0.41
C PRO A 467 -27.55 -23.67 -0.20
N GLY A 468 -27.25 -22.59 0.56
CA GLY A 468 -27.30 -21.21 0.09
C GLY A 468 -26.11 -20.76 -0.75
N ALA A 469 -25.08 -21.60 -0.90
CA ALA A 469 -23.86 -21.29 -1.65
C ALA A 469 -24.14 -21.14 -3.15
N ARG A 470 -24.17 -19.88 -3.60
CA ARG A 470 -24.43 -19.44 -4.97
C ARG A 470 -23.48 -18.26 -5.30
N PRO A 471 -22.19 -18.54 -5.58
CA PRO A 471 -21.29 -17.54 -6.15
C PRO A 471 -21.91 -16.84 -7.35
N ASN A 472 -21.70 -15.53 -7.46
CA ASN A 472 -22.17 -14.78 -8.62
C ASN A 472 -21.47 -15.26 -9.92
N PRO A 473 -22.00 -14.94 -11.12
CA PRO A 473 -21.45 -15.44 -12.39
C PRO A 473 -19.97 -15.14 -12.60
N PHE A 474 -19.51 -13.98 -12.15
CA PHE A 474 -18.10 -13.60 -12.26
C PHE A 474 -17.20 -14.44 -11.34
N PHE A 475 -17.63 -14.70 -10.10
CA PHE A 475 -16.88 -15.59 -9.20
C PHE A 475 -16.91 -17.05 -9.66
N MET A 476 -17.98 -17.50 -10.31
CA MET A 476 -18.01 -18.82 -10.97
C MET A 476 -16.95 -18.92 -12.06
N GLN A 477 -16.75 -17.85 -12.85
CA GLN A 477 -15.67 -17.79 -13.84
C GLN A 477 -14.28 -17.87 -13.17
N VAL A 478 -14.06 -17.14 -12.07
CA VAL A 478 -12.80 -17.23 -11.30
C VAL A 478 -12.51 -18.66 -10.84
N LEU A 479 -13.52 -19.39 -10.36
CA LEU A 479 -13.36 -20.79 -9.94
C LEU A 479 -13.01 -21.72 -11.12
N ALA A 480 -13.66 -21.52 -12.27
CA ALA A 480 -13.39 -22.30 -13.47
C ALA A 480 -12.01 -22.01 -14.08
N GLU A 481 -11.54 -20.76 -14.04
CA GLU A 481 -10.20 -20.40 -14.52
C GLU A 481 -9.09 -20.99 -13.64
N ALA A 482 -9.30 -21.02 -12.32
CA ALA A 482 -8.37 -21.62 -11.37
C ALA A 482 -8.14 -23.13 -11.61
N GLU A 483 -9.13 -23.85 -12.17
CA GLU A 483 -9.05 -25.27 -12.56
C GLU A 483 -8.02 -25.50 -13.69
N THR A 484 -7.96 -24.60 -14.67
CA THR A 484 -7.05 -24.74 -15.84
C THR A 484 -5.57 -24.57 -15.48
N ILE A 485 -5.26 -23.84 -14.40
CA ILE A 485 -3.89 -23.63 -13.92
C ILE A 485 -3.35 -24.89 -13.23
N THR A 486 -4.20 -25.63 -12.51
CA THR A 486 -3.83 -26.88 -11.85
C THR A 486 -3.58 -28.02 -12.85
N ASP A 487 -4.35 -28.08 -13.94
CA ASP A 487 -4.16 -29.08 -15.00
C ASP A 487 -2.90 -28.85 -15.85
N THR A 488 -2.53 -27.58 -16.09
CA THR A 488 -1.30 -27.25 -16.84
C THR A 488 -0.03 -27.52 -16.03
N ALA A 489 -0.04 -27.31 -14.72
CA ALA A 489 1.05 -27.69 -13.82
C ALA A 489 1.22 -29.22 -13.71
N ALA A 490 0.12 -29.98 -13.65
CA ALA A 490 0.15 -31.45 -13.64
C ALA A 490 0.54 -32.06 -15.00
N GLY A 491 0.14 -31.44 -16.11
CA GLY A 491 0.49 -31.86 -17.48
C GLY A 491 1.94 -31.57 -17.89
N GLY A 492 2.58 -30.58 -17.26
CA GLY A 492 4.00 -30.27 -17.47
C GLY A 492 4.94 -31.29 -16.82
N ALA A 493 4.59 -31.78 -15.63
CA ALA A 493 5.38 -32.79 -14.91
C ALA A 493 5.34 -34.18 -15.60
N THR A 494 4.27 -34.50 -16.32
CA THR A 494 4.13 -35.78 -17.04
C THR A 494 4.83 -35.81 -18.40
N ARG A 495 5.16 -34.66 -19.01
CA ARG A 495 5.93 -34.61 -20.27
C ARG A 495 7.44 -34.49 -20.10
N ALA A 496 7.94 -34.08 -18.94
CA ALA A 496 9.38 -34.02 -18.65
C ALA A 496 10.00 -35.38 -18.28
N GLY A 497 9.19 -36.43 -18.10
CA GLY A 497 9.65 -37.81 -17.83
C GLY A 497 9.69 -38.72 -19.05
N ALA A 498 9.40 -38.21 -20.25
CA ALA A 498 9.38 -38.97 -21.49
C ALA A 498 9.97 -38.15 -22.64
N GLN A 499 11.26 -37.84 -22.56
CA GLN A 499 12.13 -37.62 -23.73
C GLN A 499 13.60 -37.78 -23.36
#